data_AF-A0A2L1S3E0-F1
#
_entry.id   AF-A0A2L1S3E0-F1
#
_cell.length_a   1.000
_cell.length_b   1.000
_cell.length_c   1.000
_cell.angle_alpha   90.00
_cell.angle_beta   90.00
_cell.angle_gamma   90.00
#
_symmetry.space_group_name_H-M   'P 1'
#
loop_
_entity.id
_entity.type
_entity.pdbx_description
1 polymer ?
#
loop_
_entity_poly.entity_id
_entity_poly.type
_entity_poly.pdbx_seq_one_letter_code
_entity_poly.pdbx_strand_id
1 'polypeptide(L)'
;MRKLPDGQIDVLFASYGGGHVAALRPVAQALVREGISVGFLGLTMAQADLESHGLDYFGFAELEGANSDDVQAWGRELAGPNVPGSPVAYHESVAYHGLNFRDHVALWGETHAWEHYAKYGRQGFLPVQTMEALLRQLQPGLVVATSSPRAEKALFISARKLGIPRICLVDLFPIQEVEWIAQPGYADILCVLNDQVRDYVISGGGRRIA
;
A
#
# COMPACT_ATOMS: atom_id res chain seq x y z
N MET A 1 6.14 15.29 -7.87
CA MET A 1 7.18 14.65 -8.69
C MET A 1 7.30 13.19 -8.28
N ARG A 2 7.44 12.27 -9.24
CA ARG A 2 7.58 10.85 -8.95
C ARG A 2 9.00 10.54 -8.45
N LYS A 3 9.16 10.36 -7.15
CA LYS A 3 10.46 10.19 -6.50
C LYS A 3 10.30 9.45 -5.16
N LEU A 4 11.11 8.42 -4.97
CA LEU A 4 11.29 7.80 -3.65
C LEU A 4 12.05 8.78 -2.73
N PRO A 5 11.58 9.03 -1.50
CA PRO A 5 12.30 9.91 -0.57
C PRO A 5 13.74 9.43 -0.32
N ASP A 6 14.66 10.38 -0.19
CA ASP A 6 16.05 10.09 0.16
C ASP A 6 16.17 10.08 1.69
N GLY A 7 16.53 8.92 2.26
CA GLY A 7 16.76 8.77 3.70
C GLY A 7 15.49 8.64 4.53
N GLN A 8 15.59 9.02 5.82
CA GLN A 8 14.51 8.87 6.78
C GLN A 8 13.39 9.89 6.55
N ILE A 9 12.14 9.43 6.66
CA ILE A 9 10.95 10.28 6.60
C ILE A 9 10.17 10.25 7.92
N ASP A 10 9.33 11.25 8.16
CA ASP A 10 8.50 11.29 9.36
C ASP A 10 7.26 10.42 9.18
N VAL A 11 6.58 10.55 8.04
CA VAL A 11 5.31 9.86 7.77
C VAL A 11 5.30 9.24 6.38
N LEU A 12 5.00 7.94 6.31
CA LEU A 12 4.72 7.23 5.07
C LEU A 12 3.22 7.07 4.86
N PHE A 13 2.70 7.63 3.79
CA PHE A 13 1.35 7.39 3.31
C PHE A 13 1.31 6.28 2.25
N ALA A 14 0.22 5.51 2.19
CA ALA A 14 -0.05 4.61 1.07
C ALA A 14 -1.56 4.54 0.78
N SER A 15 -1.92 4.57 -0.51
CA SER A 15 -3.31 4.34 -0.92
C SER A 15 -3.45 3.90 -2.37
N TYR A 16 -4.49 3.12 -2.67
CA TYR A 16 -5.06 3.04 -4.02
C TYR A 16 -5.78 4.34 -4.42
N GLY A 17 -6.20 4.43 -5.69
CA GLY A 17 -6.91 5.61 -6.20
C GLY A 17 -8.37 5.71 -5.74
N GLY A 18 -9.10 6.67 -6.31
CA GLY A 18 -10.51 6.91 -5.97
C GLY A 18 -10.68 7.58 -4.60
N GLY A 19 -11.66 7.13 -3.81
CA GLY A 19 -11.95 7.68 -2.48
C GLY A 19 -10.77 7.59 -1.52
N HIS A 20 -9.98 6.52 -1.62
CA HIS A 20 -8.83 6.27 -0.74
C HIS A 20 -7.78 7.40 -0.80
N VAL A 21 -7.23 7.68 -1.98
CA VAL A 21 -6.25 8.78 -2.15
C VAL A 21 -6.87 10.15 -1.89
N ALA A 22 -8.14 10.36 -2.28
CA ALA A 22 -8.83 11.62 -2.06
C ALA A 22 -8.98 11.96 -0.58
N ALA A 23 -9.11 10.95 0.28
CA ALA A 23 -9.21 11.12 1.73
C ALA A 23 -7.84 11.38 2.39
N LEU A 24 -6.77 10.72 1.95
CA LEU A 24 -5.43 10.88 2.54
C LEU A 24 -4.64 12.09 2.01
N ARG A 25 -4.82 12.46 0.74
CA ARG A 25 -4.12 13.58 0.09
C ARG A 25 -4.17 14.89 0.89
N PRO A 26 -5.33 15.40 1.36
CA PRO A 26 -5.37 16.67 2.10
C PRO A 26 -4.61 16.61 3.43
N VAL A 27 -4.56 15.43 4.07
CA VAL A 27 -3.78 15.21 5.30
C VAL A 27 -2.29 15.29 4.99
N ALA A 28 -1.81 14.55 3.99
CA ALA A 28 -0.42 14.59 3.57
C ALA A 28 0.03 16.01 3.16
N GLN A 29 -0.81 16.74 2.41
CA GLN A 29 -0.53 18.13 2.04
C GLN A 29 -0.47 19.07 3.25
N ALA A 30 -1.31 18.86 4.27
CA ALA A 30 -1.25 19.64 5.50
C ALA A 30 0.07 19.40 6.24
N LEU A 31 0.52 18.16 6.36
CA LEU A 31 1.80 17.84 7.01
C LEU A 31 2.99 18.44 6.25
N VAL A 32 3.00 18.38 4.92
CA VAL A 32 4.05 19.00 4.10
C VAL A 32 4.10 20.53 4.32
N ARG A 33 2.95 21.20 4.45
CA ARG A 33 2.91 22.64 4.76
C ARG A 33 3.50 22.99 6.13
N GLU A 34 3.39 22.07 7.09
CA GLU A 34 4.00 22.19 8.42
C GLU A 34 5.49 21.79 8.42
N GLY A 35 6.07 21.47 7.26
CA GLY A 35 7.48 21.10 7.13
C GLY A 35 7.80 19.66 7.55
N ILE A 36 6.79 18.80 7.68
CA ILE A 36 6.96 17.39 8.02
C ILE A 36 7.37 16.62 6.76
N SER A 37 8.38 15.74 6.90
CA SER A 37 8.88 14.91 5.81
C SER A 37 7.90 13.77 5.50
N VAL A 38 7.32 13.80 4.31
CA VAL A 38 6.28 12.86 3.87
C VAL A 38 6.74 12.06 2.66
N GLY A 39 6.57 10.74 2.72
CA GLY A 39 6.58 9.87 1.55
C GLY A 39 5.16 9.39 1.22
N PHE A 40 4.82 9.26 -0.05
CA PHE A 40 3.52 8.74 -0.47
C PHE A 40 3.67 7.61 -1.50
N LEU A 41 3.38 6.37 -1.09
CA LEU A 41 3.26 5.23 -1.99
C LEU A 41 1.92 5.27 -2.71
N GLY A 42 1.92 5.81 -3.93
CA GLY A 42 0.74 5.89 -4.79
C GLY A 42 0.51 4.58 -5.53
N LEU A 43 -0.58 3.88 -5.20
CA LEU A 43 -0.93 2.60 -5.83
C LEU A 43 -1.92 2.80 -6.98
N THR A 44 -1.65 2.13 -8.10
CA THR A 44 -2.51 2.13 -9.31
C THR A 44 -2.88 3.54 -9.78
N MET A 45 -4.15 3.92 -9.60
CA MET A 45 -4.74 5.19 -10.02
C MET A 45 -4.42 6.36 -9.09
N ALA A 46 -3.89 6.10 -7.88
CA ALA A 46 -3.52 7.16 -6.96
C ALA A 46 -2.41 8.06 -7.52
N GLN A 47 -1.55 7.51 -8.39
CA GLN A 47 -0.41 8.24 -8.96
C GLN A 47 -0.86 9.46 -9.75
N ALA A 48 -1.84 9.29 -10.65
CA ALA A 48 -2.37 10.39 -11.46
C ALA A 48 -3.02 11.48 -10.59
N ASP A 49 -3.71 11.08 -9.52
CA ASP A 49 -4.32 12.02 -8.57
C ASP A 49 -3.27 12.80 -7.76
N LEU A 50 -2.25 12.11 -7.23
CA LEU A 50 -1.16 12.74 -6.48
C LEU A 50 -0.38 13.72 -7.37
N GLU A 51 -0.11 13.31 -8.62
CA GLU A 51 0.56 14.13 -9.62
C GLU A 51 -0.23 15.39 -9.96
N SER A 52 -1.53 15.26 -10.25
CA SER A 52 -2.37 16.41 -10.61
C SER A 52 -2.51 17.44 -9.48
N HIS A 53 -2.25 17.03 -8.24
CA HIS A 53 -2.28 17.90 -7.06
C HIS A 53 -0.90 18.32 -6.55
N GLY A 54 0.15 18.03 -7.31
CA GLY A 54 1.52 18.47 -7.01
C GLY A 54 2.10 17.86 -5.74
N LEU A 55 1.63 16.69 -5.30
CA LEU A 55 2.21 15.98 -4.17
C LEU A 55 3.29 15.01 -4.68
N ASP A 56 4.43 14.98 -4.01
CA ASP A 56 5.47 13.99 -4.30
C ASP A 56 5.00 12.60 -3.92
N TYR A 57 5.28 11.63 -4.79
CA TYR A 57 4.84 10.25 -4.64
C TYR A 57 5.85 9.30 -5.28
N PHE A 58 5.74 8.02 -4.95
CA PHE A 58 6.44 6.94 -5.64
C PHE A 58 5.51 5.73 -5.81
N GLY A 59 5.84 4.88 -6.76
CA GLY A 59 5.12 3.66 -7.09
C GLY A 59 5.95 2.41 -6.85
N PHE A 60 5.48 1.28 -7.38
CA PHE A 60 6.17 0.00 -7.24
C PHE A 60 7.50 -0.03 -8.01
N ALA A 61 7.61 0.70 -9.12
CA ALA A 61 8.84 0.70 -9.92
C ALA A 61 10.01 1.47 -9.27
N GLU A 62 9.75 2.27 -8.24
CA GLU A 62 10.79 2.91 -7.44
C GLU A 62 11.28 2.04 -6.28
N LEU A 63 10.63 0.91 -5.99
CA LEU A 63 10.98 0.06 -4.87
C LEU A 63 12.25 -0.76 -5.14
N GLU A 64 12.95 -1.11 -4.07
CA GLU A 64 14.15 -1.93 -4.16
C GLU A 64 13.88 -3.27 -4.86
N GLY A 65 14.74 -3.59 -5.82
CA GLY A 65 14.62 -4.80 -6.63
C GLY A 65 13.55 -4.74 -7.71
N ALA A 66 12.82 -3.64 -7.89
CA ALA A 66 11.85 -3.50 -8.99
C ALA A 66 12.48 -3.78 -10.37
N ASN A 67 13.77 -3.46 -10.54
CA ASN A 67 14.52 -3.63 -11.78
C ASN A 67 15.36 -4.93 -11.84
N SER A 68 15.23 -5.83 -10.88
CA SER A 68 15.93 -7.12 -10.92
C SER A 68 15.38 -8.04 -12.01
N ASP A 69 16.24 -8.88 -12.59
CA ASP A 69 15.92 -9.67 -13.79
C ASP A 69 14.73 -10.62 -13.57
N ASP A 70 14.65 -11.25 -12.40
CA ASP A 70 13.55 -12.14 -11.98
C ASP A 70 12.23 -11.38 -11.88
N VAL A 71 12.21 -10.26 -11.15
CA VAL A 71 11.04 -9.38 -11.00
C VAL A 71 10.57 -8.87 -12.36
N GLN A 72 11.50 -8.48 -13.22
CA GLN A 72 11.19 -7.98 -14.56
C GLN A 72 10.65 -9.08 -15.48
N ALA A 73 11.19 -10.30 -15.40
CA ALA A 73 10.71 -11.45 -16.16
C ALA A 73 9.29 -11.85 -15.74
N TRP A 74 9.08 -12.18 -14.46
CA TRP A 74 7.76 -12.53 -13.93
C TRP A 74 6.77 -11.38 -14.10
N GLY A 75 7.21 -10.13 -13.85
CA GLY A 75 6.36 -8.95 -13.97
C GLY A 75 5.80 -8.76 -15.38
N ARG A 76 6.60 -8.97 -16.42
CA ARG A 76 6.13 -8.89 -17.82
C ARG A 76 5.20 -10.03 -18.18
N GLU A 77 5.51 -11.25 -17.74
CA GLU A 77 4.67 -12.41 -17.97
C GLU A 77 3.28 -12.23 -17.34
N LEU A 78 3.24 -11.77 -16.09
CA LEU A 78 2.01 -11.61 -15.31
C LEU A 78 1.20 -10.36 -15.69
N ALA A 79 1.88 -9.25 -16.01
CA ALA A 79 1.21 -8.01 -16.44
C ALA A 79 0.62 -8.14 -17.86
N GLY A 80 1.12 -9.08 -18.65
CA GLY A 80 0.71 -9.26 -20.05
C GLY A 80 1.21 -8.14 -20.96
N PRO A 81 0.64 -7.98 -22.16
CA PRO A 81 1.08 -6.96 -23.12
C PRO A 81 0.71 -5.55 -22.64
N ASN A 82 1.53 -4.57 -23.03
CA ASN A 82 1.22 -3.16 -22.80
C ASN A 82 -0.05 -2.77 -23.57
N VAL A 83 -1.04 -2.24 -22.85
CA VAL A 83 -2.30 -1.77 -23.42
C VAL A 83 -2.25 -0.24 -23.53
N PRO A 84 -2.24 0.34 -24.76
CA PRO A 84 -2.29 1.78 -24.94
C PRO A 84 -3.51 2.41 -24.25
N GLY A 85 -3.30 3.53 -23.55
CA GLY A 85 -4.35 4.21 -22.81
C GLY A 85 -4.73 3.56 -21.48
N SER A 86 -4.02 2.51 -21.04
CA SER A 86 -4.11 2.02 -19.67
C SER A 86 -3.82 3.17 -18.70
N PRO A 87 -4.65 3.35 -17.66
CA PRO A 87 -4.49 4.47 -16.76
C PRO A 87 -3.36 4.27 -15.74
N VAL A 88 -2.81 3.05 -15.66
CA VAL A 88 -1.57 2.73 -14.94
C VAL A 88 -0.48 2.45 -15.97
N ALA A 89 0.68 3.10 -15.79
CA ALA A 89 1.82 2.91 -16.68
C ALA A 89 2.28 1.44 -16.70
N TYR A 90 2.79 0.99 -17.84
CA TYR A 90 3.14 -0.42 -18.01
C TYR A 90 4.27 -0.87 -17.08
N HIS A 91 5.31 -0.03 -16.89
CA HIS A 91 6.43 -0.35 -15.99
C HIS A 91 5.98 -0.47 -14.53
N GLU A 92 4.98 0.31 -14.10
CA GLU A 92 4.34 0.14 -12.79
C GLU A 92 3.63 -1.20 -12.67
N SER A 93 2.92 -1.60 -13.73
CA SER A 93 2.24 -2.90 -13.74
C SER A 93 3.25 -4.04 -13.68
N VAL A 94 4.36 -3.96 -14.42
CA VAL A 94 5.44 -4.95 -14.38
C VAL A 94 6.05 -5.03 -12.97
N ALA A 95 6.45 -3.90 -12.39
CA ALA A 95 7.03 -3.86 -11.04
C ALA A 95 6.05 -4.37 -9.98
N TYR A 96 4.78 -3.98 -10.06
CA TYR A 96 3.73 -4.47 -9.16
C TYR A 96 3.61 -5.99 -9.23
N HIS A 97 3.43 -6.57 -10.41
CA HIS A 97 3.27 -8.02 -10.51
C HIS A 97 4.55 -8.77 -10.11
N GLY A 98 5.72 -8.30 -10.58
CA GLY A 98 6.99 -8.96 -10.32
C GLY A 98 7.36 -8.98 -8.84
N LEU A 99 7.23 -7.85 -8.14
CA LEU A 99 7.55 -7.77 -6.70
C LEU A 99 6.58 -8.59 -5.85
N ASN A 100 5.28 -8.51 -6.16
CA ASN A 100 4.29 -9.31 -5.45
C ASN A 100 4.47 -10.82 -5.69
N PHE A 101 4.84 -11.21 -6.91
CA PHE A 101 5.13 -12.61 -7.21
C PHE A 101 6.43 -13.09 -6.56
N ARG A 102 7.48 -12.25 -6.51
CA ARG A 102 8.71 -12.55 -5.79
C ARG A 102 8.45 -12.83 -4.31
N ASP A 103 7.56 -12.07 -3.67
CA ASP A 103 7.12 -12.34 -2.30
C ASP A 103 6.43 -13.72 -2.17
N HIS A 104 5.60 -14.12 -3.14
CA HIS A 104 5.01 -15.48 -3.17
C HIS A 104 6.07 -16.56 -3.35
N VAL A 105 7.03 -16.37 -4.26
CA VAL A 105 8.15 -17.30 -4.48
C VAL A 105 8.98 -17.46 -3.20
N ALA A 106 9.29 -16.36 -2.51
CA ALA A 106 10.02 -16.40 -1.24
C ALA A 106 9.24 -17.13 -0.14
N LEU A 107 7.90 -17.11 -0.18
CA LEU A 107 7.04 -17.72 0.83
C LEU A 107 6.77 -19.22 0.58
N TRP A 108 6.57 -19.62 -0.68
CA TRP A 108 6.08 -20.96 -1.04
C TRP A 108 6.95 -21.71 -2.05
N GLY A 109 7.99 -21.08 -2.58
CA GLY A 109 8.72 -21.55 -3.76
C GLY A 109 7.98 -21.28 -5.06
N GLU A 110 8.70 -21.30 -6.18
CA GLU A 110 8.19 -20.85 -7.47
C GLU A 110 7.00 -21.67 -7.99
N THR A 111 7.05 -23.00 -7.90
CA THR A 111 5.95 -23.87 -8.35
C THR A 111 4.63 -23.51 -7.66
N HIS A 112 4.63 -23.41 -6.33
CA HIS A 112 3.42 -23.08 -5.58
C HIS A 112 3.00 -21.62 -5.76
N ALA A 113 3.95 -20.70 -6.00
CA ALA A 113 3.62 -19.31 -6.34
C ALA A 113 2.81 -19.24 -7.64
N TRP A 114 3.21 -20.00 -8.67
CA TRP A 114 2.48 -20.11 -9.93
C TRP A 114 1.09 -20.72 -9.74
N GLU A 115 0.98 -21.82 -9.00
CA GLU A 115 -0.31 -22.44 -8.70
C GLU A 115 -1.26 -21.48 -7.95
N HIS A 116 -0.72 -20.74 -6.99
CA HIS A 116 -1.48 -19.74 -6.24
C HIS A 116 -1.95 -18.60 -7.15
N TYR A 117 -1.05 -18.06 -7.98
CA TYR A 117 -1.40 -17.00 -8.92
C TYR A 117 -2.42 -17.48 -9.96
N ALA A 118 -2.30 -18.70 -10.48
CA ALA A 118 -3.27 -19.27 -11.41
C ALA A 118 -4.68 -19.34 -10.80
N LYS A 119 -4.78 -19.61 -9.49
CA LYS A 119 -6.06 -19.74 -8.79
C LYS A 119 -6.68 -18.40 -8.38
N TYR A 120 -5.87 -17.46 -7.88
CA TYR A 120 -6.37 -16.23 -7.25
C TYR A 120 -6.02 -14.95 -8.03
N GLY A 121 -5.12 -15.05 -9.01
CA GLY A 121 -4.54 -13.93 -9.73
C GLY A 121 -3.96 -12.88 -8.77
N ARG A 122 -4.02 -11.62 -9.21
CA ARG A 122 -3.59 -10.47 -8.40
C ARG A 122 -4.35 -10.28 -7.08
N GLN A 123 -5.48 -10.96 -6.86
CA GLN A 123 -6.23 -10.87 -5.61
C GLN A 123 -5.55 -11.66 -4.49
N GLY A 124 -4.70 -12.64 -4.83
CA GLY A 124 -3.91 -13.40 -3.86
C GLY A 124 -2.65 -12.68 -3.35
N PHE A 125 -2.32 -11.52 -3.91
CA PHE A 125 -1.10 -10.79 -3.57
C PHE A 125 -1.13 -10.19 -2.16
N LEU A 126 -0.02 -10.35 -1.43
CA LEU A 126 0.19 -9.77 -0.11
C LEU A 126 1.70 -9.51 0.09
N PRO A 127 2.23 -8.37 -0.39
CA PRO A 127 3.66 -8.13 -0.53
C PRO A 127 4.34 -7.73 0.78
N VAL A 128 4.31 -8.60 1.81
CA VAL A 128 4.84 -8.29 3.14
C VAL A 128 6.35 -8.08 3.14
N GLN A 129 7.14 -8.90 2.45
CA GLN A 129 8.60 -8.74 2.43
C GLN A 129 9.00 -7.48 1.67
N THR A 130 8.35 -7.21 0.54
CA THR A 130 8.56 -5.98 -0.22
C THR A 130 8.23 -4.73 0.63
N MET A 131 7.10 -4.73 1.36
CA MET A 131 6.75 -3.60 2.23
C MET A 131 7.68 -3.49 3.45
N GLU A 132 8.15 -4.61 4.00
CA GLU A 132 9.14 -4.60 5.09
C GLU A 132 10.47 -3.99 4.65
N ALA A 133 10.96 -4.32 3.45
CA ALA A 133 12.17 -3.71 2.87
C ALA A 133 12.00 -2.19 2.69
N LEU A 134 10.87 -1.75 2.14
CA LEU A 134 10.54 -0.33 2.02
C LEU A 134 10.59 0.41 3.37
N LEU A 135 9.97 -0.16 4.41
CA LEU A 135 9.96 0.43 5.74
C LEU A 135 11.35 0.46 6.38
N ARG A 136 12.19 -0.54 6.12
CA ARG A 136 13.59 -0.54 6.58
C ARG A 136 14.43 0.51 5.87
N GLN A 137 14.17 0.76 4.59
CA GLN A 137 14.85 1.78 3.80
C GLN A 137 14.46 3.19 4.24
N LEU A 138 13.17 3.46 4.41
CA LEU A 138 12.65 4.81 4.70
C LEU A 138 12.57 5.14 6.20
N GLN A 139 12.63 4.12 7.07
CA GLN A 139 12.53 4.23 8.53
C GLN A 139 11.45 5.24 9.03
N PRO A 140 10.20 5.16 8.54
CA PRO A 140 9.19 6.16 8.88
C PRO A 140 8.87 6.14 10.38
N GLY A 141 8.65 7.33 10.96
CA GLY A 141 8.14 7.46 12.33
C GLY A 141 6.67 7.06 12.47
N LEU A 142 5.91 7.09 11.38
CA LEU A 142 4.49 6.75 11.32
C LEU A 142 4.11 6.22 9.93
N VAL A 143 3.23 5.21 9.90
CA VAL A 143 2.57 4.76 8.66
C VAL A 143 1.10 5.15 8.68
N VAL A 144 0.62 5.73 7.58
CA VAL A 144 -0.79 6.06 7.37
C VAL A 144 -1.26 5.42 6.07
N ALA A 145 -2.29 4.59 6.11
CA ALA A 145 -2.88 4.03 4.91
C ALA A 145 -4.39 3.90 5.07
N THR A 146 -5.09 3.57 3.99
CA THR A 146 -6.52 3.26 4.06
C THR A 146 -6.75 1.78 4.41
N SER A 147 -8.01 1.37 4.47
CA SER A 147 -8.40 0.00 4.81
C SER A 147 -8.25 -1.02 3.68
N SER A 148 -7.74 -0.61 2.51
CA SER A 148 -7.68 -1.44 1.32
C SER A 148 -6.83 -2.72 1.47
N PRO A 149 -7.14 -3.79 0.71
CA PRO A 149 -6.42 -5.05 0.81
C PRO A 149 -5.03 -5.01 0.14
N ARG A 150 -4.31 -6.13 0.23
CA ARG A 150 -3.03 -6.38 -0.46
C ARG A 150 -1.91 -5.44 0.02
N ALA A 151 -1.44 -4.48 -0.78
CA ALA A 151 -0.28 -3.65 -0.45
C ALA A 151 -0.46 -2.83 0.83
N GLU A 152 -1.60 -2.17 1.04
CA GLU A 152 -1.85 -1.39 2.28
C GLU A 152 -1.93 -2.29 3.52
N LYS A 153 -2.66 -3.41 3.40
CA LYS A 153 -2.67 -4.47 4.43
C LYS A 153 -1.26 -5.00 4.73
N ALA A 154 -0.45 -5.29 3.71
CA ALA A 154 0.92 -5.76 3.85
C ALA A 154 1.83 -4.71 4.50
N LEU A 155 1.61 -3.43 4.19
CA LEU A 155 2.31 -2.31 4.81
C LEU A 155 2.04 -2.26 6.31
N PHE A 156 0.78 -2.39 6.74
CA PHE A 156 0.47 -2.46 8.18
C PHE A 156 1.05 -3.72 8.84
N ILE A 157 0.98 -4.89 8.20
CA ILE A 157 1.59 -6.12 8.75
C ILE A 157 3.10 -5.89 8.96
N SER A 158 3.77 -5.25 8.01
CA SER A 158 5.21 -4.98 8.06
C SER A 158 5.55 -3.94 9.14
N ALA A 159 4.79 -2.85 9.21
CA ALA A 159 4.93 -1.83 10.24
C ALA A 159 4.77 -2.43 11.65
N ARG A 160 3.85 -3.38 11.84
CA ARG A 160 3.72 -4.13 13.10
C ARG A 160 5.02 -4.79 13.52
N LYS A 161 5.59 -5.56 12.60
CA LYS A 161 6.79 -6.37 12.85
C LYS A 161 7.97 -5.50 13.24
N LEU A 162 8.02 -4.28 12.67
CA LEU A 162 9.07 -3.30 12.91
C LEU A 162 8.78 -2.37 14.10
N GLY A 163 7.62 -2.48 14.75
CA GLY A 163 7.23 -1.60 15.85
C GLY A 163 6.93 -0.16 15.43
N ILE A 164 6.60 0.07 14.16
CA ILE A 164 6.28 1.39 13.62
C ILE A 164 4.80 1.71 13.91
N PRO A 165 4.50 2.86 14.54
CA PRO A 165 3.13 3.32 14.75
C PRO A 165 2.34 3.42 13.45
N ARG A 166 1.02 3.21 13.53
CA ARG A 166 0.17 3.18 12.34
C ARG A 166 -1.26 3.61 12.55
N ILE A 167 -1.72 4.42 11.59
CA ILE A 167 -3.09 4.93 11.52
C ILE A 167 -3.74 4.37 10.26
N CYS A 168 -4.92 3.78 10.42
CA CYS A 168 -5.75 3.34 9.30
C CYS A 168 -6.94 4.28 9.15
N LEU A 169 -7.06 4.91 7.98
CA LEU A 169 -8.25 5.68 7.62
C LEU A 169 -9.25 4.79 6.90
N VAL A 170 -10.46 4.70 7.44
CA VAL A 170 -11.58 4.00 6.81
C VAL A 170 -12.41 5.03 6.04
N ASP A 171 -12.21 5.06 4.72
CA ASP A 171 -12.80 6.09 3.85
C ASP A 171 -14.29 5.87 3.56
N LEU A 172 -14.76 4.62 3.66
CA LEU A 172 -16.15 4.22 3.41
C LEU A 172 -16.65 3.23 4.48
N PHE A 173 -17.84 2.65 4.26
CA PHE A 173 -18.36 1.60 5.14
C PHE A 173 -17.61 0.27 4.88
N PRO A 174 -16.87 -0.28 5.86
CA PRO A 174 -15.92 -1.38 5.62
C PRO A 174 -16.60 -2.75 5.65
N ILE A 175 -17.25 -3.17 4.57
CA ILE A 175 -18.02 -4.43 4.56
C ILE A 175 -17.10 -5.66 4.60
N GLN A 176 -16.06 -5.69 3.77
CA GLN A 176 -15.11 -6.81 3.72
C GLN A 176 -13.90 -6.53 4.61
N GLU A 177 -13.51 -5.27 4.66
CA GLU A 177 -12.32 -4.80 5.35
C GLU A 177 -12.39 -5.05 6.85
N VAL A 178 -13.60 -5.07 7.44
CA VAL A 178 -13.83 -5.35 8.86
C VAL A 178 -13.16 -6.65 9.31
N GLU A 179 -13.05 -7.65 8.43
CA GLU A 179 -12.41 -8.94 8.73
C GLU A 179 -10.95 -8.79 9.19
N TRP A 180 -10.25 -7.75 8.73
CA TRP A 180 -8.86 -7.48 9.11
C TRP A 180 -8.69 -6.18 9.90
N ILE A 181 -9.41 -5.10 9.59
CA ILE A 181 -9.21 -3.82 10.30
C ILE A 181 -9.67 -3.87 11.75
N ALA A 182 -10.65 -4.73 12.06
CA ALA A 182 -11.13 -4.92 13.43
C ALA A 182 -10.21 -5.84 14.26
N GLN A 183 -9.23 -6.50 13.63
CA GLN A 183 -8.34 -7.42 14.33
C GLN A 183 -7.40 -6.68 15.28
N PRO A 184 -7.18 -7.19 16.51
CA PRO A 184 -6.28 -6.57 17.47
C PRO A 184 -4.88 -6.31 16.92
N GLY A 185 -4.47 -5.04 16.93
CA GLY A 185 -3.16 -4.57 16.49
C GLY A 185 -2.99 -4.54 14.96
N TYR A 186 -4.09 -4.49 14.21
CA TYR A 186 -4.05 -4.13 12.79
C TYR A 186 -3.52 -2.70 12.61
N ALA A 187 -4.16 -1.71 13.26
CA ALA A 187 -3.67 -0.34 13.38
C ALA A 187 -3.67 0.09 14.85
N ASP A 188 -2.88 1.11 15.21
CA ASP A 188 -2.86 1.67 16.56
C ASP A 188 -4.03 2.65 16.78
N ILE A 189 -4.45 3.32 15.71
CA ILE A 189 -5.63 4.18 15.64
C ILE A 189 -6.36 3.88 14.33
N LEU A 190 -7.69 3.73 14.44
CA LEU A 190 -8.59 3.69 13.30
C LEU A 190 -9.33 5.01 13.23
N CYS A 191 -9.18 5.74 12.13
CA CYS A 191 -9.96 6.94 11.84
C CYS A 191 -11.15 6.55 10.97
N VAL A 192 -12.37 6.87 11.40
CA VAL A 192 -13.60 6.51 10.67
C VAL A 192 -14.39 7.74 10.26
N LEU A 193 -15.19 7.60 9.20
CA LEU A 193 -15.97 8.72 8.66
C LEU A 193 -17.00 9.28 9.64
N ASN A 194 -17.63 8.40 10.45
CA ASN A 194 -18.69 8.78 11.38
C ASN A 194 -18.91 7.70 12.46
N ASP A 195 -19.76 8.04 13.43
CA ASP A 195 -20.15 7.20 14.55
C ASP A 195 -20.77 5.85 14.14
N GLN A 196 -21.52 5.80 13.03
CA GLN A 196 -22.11 4.55 12.56
C GLN A 196 -21.03 3.56 12.10
N VAL A 197 -20.00 4.04 11.40
CA VAL A 197 -18.85 3.22 11.01
C VAL A 197 -18.03 2.83 12.24
N ARG A 198 -17.84 3.73 13.20
CA ARG A 198 -17.19 3.44 14.48
C ARG A 198 -17.85 2.23 15.16
N ASP A 199 -19.16 2.31 15.35
CA ASP A 199 -19.92 1.30 16.10
C ASP A 199 -19.90 -0.05 15.36
N TYR A 200 -19.97 -0.03 14.03
CA TYR A 200 -19.82 -1.23 13.21
C TYR A 200 -18.44 -1.89 13.40
N VAL A 201 -17.35 -1.12 13.34
CA VAL A 201 -15.99 -1.65 13.53
C VAL A 201 -15.77 -2.15 14.96
N ILE A 202 -16.34 -1.49 15.97
CA ILE A 202 -16.32 -1.97 17.37
C ILE A 202 -17.04 -3.31 17.48
N SER A 203 -18.21 -3.46 16.84
CA SER A 203 -18.97 -4.72 16.85
C SER A 203 -18.18 -5.88 16.22
N GLY A 204 -17.30 -5.58 15.26
CA GLY A 204 -16.37 -6.52 14.65
C GLY A 204 -15.12 -6.83 15.48
N GLY A 205 -14.95 -6.19 16.65
CA GLY A 205 -13.81 -6.40 17.56
C GLY A 205 -12.76 -5.28 17.57
N GLY A 206 -12.96 -4.23 16.77
CA GLY A 206 -12.05 -3.08 16.69
C GLY A 206 -11.95 -2.31 18.01
N ARG A 207 -10.75 -1.77 18.29
CA ARG A 207 -10.47 -0.97 19.49
C ARG A 207 -9.67 0.27 19.10
N ARG A 208 -9.78 1.35 19.89
CA ARG A 208 -9.11 2.66 19.67
C ARG A 208 -9.47 3.31 18.33
N ILE A 209 -10.71 3.77 18.25
CA ILE A 209 -11.26 4.45 17.08
C ILE A 209 -11.36 5.95 17.37
N ALA A 210 -10.85 6.76 16.45
CA ALA A 210 -10.86 8.22 16.46
C ALA A 210 -11.87 8.77 15.44
#